data_AF-E1VIE0-F1
#
_entry.id   AF-E1VIE0-F1
#
_cell.length_a   1.000
_cell.length_b   1.000
_cell.length_c   1.000
_cell.angle_alpha   90.00
_cell.angle_beta   90.00
_cell.angle_gamma   90.00
#
_symmetry.space_group_name_H-M   'P 1'
#
loop_
_entity.id
_entity.type
_entity.pdbx_description
1 polymer ?
#
loop_
_entity_poly.entity_id
_entity_poly.type
_entity_poly.pdbx_seq_one_letter_code
_entity_poly.pdbx_strand_id
1 'polypeptide(L)'
;MALTLIRRIIHSAQARILLSALASAFTWFAWAWWANHSHGQQAWLSGLSQGGVSFITTSIGSFLLEVLFVRLGHSIYGMAASVALVSGLSLSFMISVHLMAGTPNLILTILPVFTVVLLYCSSYVFSLKKLKTIK
;
A
#
# COMPACT_ATOMS: atom_id res chain seq x y z
N MET A 1 8.93 14.21 26.92
CA MET A 1 9.16 12.76 26.72
C MET A 1 8.29 12.17 25.60
N ALA A 2 6.96 12.34 25.64
CA ALA A 2 6.06 11.82 24.58
C ALA A 2 6.32 12.40 23.17
N LEU A 3 6.52 13.71 23.05
CA LEU A 3 6.86 14.39 21.79
C LEU A 3 8.15 13.87 21.14
N THR A 4 9.16 13.55 21.96
CA THR A 4 10.44 13.01 21.51
C THR A 4 10.30 11.58 20.99
N LEU A 5 9.44 10.78 21.64
CA LEU A 5 9.13 9.42 21.23
C LEU A 5 8.36 9.40 19.90
N ILE A 6 7.34 10.25 19.76
CA ILE A 6 6.54 10.41 18.54
C ILE A 6 7.41 10.81 17.35
N ARG A 7 8.32 11.79 17.52
CA ARG A 7 9.27 12.16 16.47
C ARG A 7 10.14 10.98 16.04
N ARG A 8 10.66 10.20 17.00
CA ARG A 8 11.52 9.04 16.72
C ARG A 8 10.80 7.95 15.93
N ILE A 9 9.53 7.70 16.28
CA ILE A 9 8.65 6.76 15.57
C ILE A 9 8.39 7.25 14.13
N ILE A 10 8.01 8.51 13.95
CA ILE A 10 7.72 9.08 12.63
C ILE A 10 8.95 9.04 11.70
N HIS A 11 10.16 9.22 12.26
CA HIS A 11 11.39 9.17 11.48
C HIS A 11 11.93 7.76 11.18
N SER A 12 11.42 6.71 11.85
CA SER A 12 11.79 5.32 11.53
C SER A 12 11.06 4.82 10.28
N ALA A 13 11.80 4.35 9.28
CA ALA A 13 11.23 3.72 8.09
C ALA A 13 10.43 2.47 8.45
N GLN A 14 10.96 1.64 9.35
CA GLN A 14 10.29 0.42 9.81
C GLN A 14 8.93 0.73 10.44
N ALA A 15 8.85 1.78 11.27
CA ALA A 15 7.59 2.18 11.88
C ALA A 15 6.59 2.68 10.83
N ARG A 16 7.02 3.51 9.87
CA ARG A 16 6.12 3.98 8.79
C ARG A 16 5.59 2.82 7.93
N ILE A 17 6.47 1.89 7.54
CA ILE A 17 6.10 0.68 6.81
C ILE A 17 5.06 -0.11 7.60
N LEU A 18 5.36 -0.45 8.86
CA LEU A 18 4.47 -1.26 9.70
C LEU A 18 3.12 -0.57 9.93
N LEU A 19 3.11 0.72 10.26
CA LEU A 19 1.87 1.47 10.50
C LEU A 19 0.99 1.52 9.25
N SER A 20 1.59 1.79 8.08
CA SER A 20 0.83 1.81 6.83
C SER A 20 0.32 0.42 6.43
N ALA A 21 1.11 -0.63 6.65
CA ALA A 21 0.71 -2.00 6.38
C ALA A 21 -0.44 -2.45 7.30
N LEU A 22 -0.38 -2.13 8.59
CA LEU A 22 -1.47 -2.40 9.54
C LEU A 22 -2.72 -1.61 9.17
N ALA A 23 -2.61 -0.32 8.90
CA ALA A 23 -3.75 0.51 8.50
C ALA A 23 -4.45 -0.05 7.24
N SER A 24 -3.66 -0.43 6.22
CA SER A 24 -4.16 -1.07 5.01
C SER A 24 -4.84 -2.42 5.32
N ALA A 25 -4.18 -3.28 6.11
CA ALA A 25 -4.70 -4.58 6.50
C ALA A 25 -6.05 -4.47 7.23
N PHE A 26 -6.17 -3.58 8.21
CA PHE A 26 -7.43 -3.38 8.93
C PHE A 26 -8.53 -2.82 8.04
N THR A 27 -8.19 -1.87 7.15
CA THR A 27 -9.15 -1.27 6.22
C THR A 27 -9.75 -2.33 5.30
N TRP A 28 -8.90 -3.13 4.65
CA TRP A 28 -9.35 -4.13 3.69
C TRP A 28 -9.94 -5.38 4.35
N PHE A 29 -9.47 -5.74 5.55
CA PHE A 29 -10.14 -6.73 6.38
C PHE A 29 -11.58 -6.32 6.68
N ALA A 30 -11.77 -5.10 7.21
CA ALA A 30 -13.08 -4.61 7.62
C ALA A 30 -14.02 -4.49 6.41
N TRP A 31 -13.51 -3.97 5.29
CA TRP A 31 -14.27 -3.87 4.04
C TRP A 31 -14.73 -5.23 3.53
N ALA A 32 -13.81 -6.21 3.43
CA ALA A 32 -14.12 -7.52 2.89
C ALA A 32 -15.04 -8.34 3.81
N TRP A 33 -14.82 -8.25 5.12
CA TRP A 33 -15.73 -8.84 6.09
C TRP A 33 -17.13 -8.22 5.98
N TRP A 34 -17.23 -6.88 5.96
CA TRP A 34 -18.51 -6.19 5.83
C TRP A 34 -19.21 -6.49 4.51
N ALA A 35 -18.49 -6.50 3.38
CA ALA A 35 -19.07 -6.84 2.08
C ALA A 35 -19.64 -8.28 2.03
N ASN A 36 -19.11 -9.18 2.87
CA ASN A 36 -19.51 -10.59 2.92
C ASN A 36 -20.25 -10.97 4.20
N HIS A 37 -20.66 -10.01 5.04
CA HIS A 37 -21.14 -10.24 6.41
C HIS A 37 -22.33 -11.22 6.51
N SER A 38 -23.18 -11.27 5.47
CA SER A 38 -24.32 -12.19 5.39
C SER A 38 -23.92 -13.66 5.18
N HIS A 39 -22.65 -13.96 4.91
CA HIS A 39 -22.15 -15.30 4.57
C HIS A 39 -21.40 -15.99 5.73
N GLY A 40 -21.62 -15.55 6.98
CA GLY A 40 -21.13 -16.22 8.18
C GLY A 40 -19.61 -16.44 8.19
N GLN A 41 -19.16 -17.70 8.21
CA GLN A 41 -17.73 -18.05 8.21
C GLN A 41 -16.97 -17.52 6.99
N GLN A 42 -17.62 -17.45 5.82
CA GLN A 42 -16.98 -16.92 4.61
C GLN A 42 -16.66 -15.43 4.71
N ALA A 43 -17.40 -14.67 5.53
CA ALA A 43 -17.08 -13.27 5.81
C ALA A 43 -15.71 -13.13 6.48
N TRP A 44 -15.42 -14.00 7.46
CA TRP A 44 -14.14 -14.01 8.16
C TRP A 44 -12.99 -14.47 7.28
N LEU A 45 -13.20 -15.50 6.47
CA LEU A 45 -12.18 -15.96 5.51
C LEU A 45 -11.87 -14.84 4.49
N SER A 46 -12.90 -14.21 3.92
CA SER A 46 -12.75 -13.07 3.02
C SER A 46 -12.00 -11.91 3.68
N GLY A 47 -12.40 -11.53 4.90
CA GLY A 47 -11.73 -10.52 5.71
C GLY A 47 -10.25 -10.82 5.93
N LEU A 48 -9.92 -12.01 6.44
CA LEU A 48 -8.54 -12.42 6.72
C LEU A 48 -7.69 -12.49 5.45
N SER A 49 -8.23 -13.04 4.36
CA SER A 49 -7.52 -13.10 3.08
C SER A 49 -7.21 -11.70 2.55
N GLN A 50 -8.18 -10.79 2.55
CA GLN A 50 -8.00 -9.42 2.06
C GLN A 50 -7.08 -8.60 2.96
N GLY A 51 -7.23 -8.72 4.28
CA GLY A 51 -6.34 -8.08 5.24
C GLY A 51 -4.90 -8.58 5.13
N GLY A 52 -4.70 -9.89 5.02
CA GLY A 52 -3.38 -10.52 4.89
C GLY A 52 -2.66 -10.12 3.60
N VAL A 53 -3.35 -10.19 2.46
CA VAL A 53 -2.78 -9.73 1.17
C VAL A 53 -2.44 -8.25 1.22
N SER A 54 -3.31 -7.42 1.81
CA SER A 54 -3.08 -5.98 1.96
C SER A 54 -1.89 -5.67 2.86
N PHE A 55 -1.73 -6.41 3.97
CA PHE A 55 -0.57 -6.28 4.86
C PHE A 55 0.74 -6.55 4.10
N ILE A 56 0.82 -7.66 3.38
CA ILE A 56 2.03 -8.10 2.66
C ILE A 56 2.36 -7.11 1.55
N THR A 57 1.40 -6.82 0.68
CA THR A 57 1.60 -5.94 -0.48
C THR A 57 1.95 -4.51 -0.06
N THR A 58 1.29 -3.98 0.97
CA THR A 58 1.60 -2.64 1.51
C THR A 58 2.97 -2.61 2.17
N SER A 59 3.37 -3.66 2.90
CA SER A 59 4.70 -3.75 3.51
C SER A 59 5.81 -3.73 2.46
N ILE A 60 5.68 -4.59 1.43
CA ILE A 60 6.65 -4.66 0.32
C ILE A 60 6.67 -3.35 -0.45
N GLY A 61 5.50 -2.81 -0.81
CA GLY A 61 5.37 -1.56 -1.55
C GLY A 61 6.01 -0.38 -0.80
N SER A 62 5.69 -0.23 0.49
CA SER A 62 6.28 0.82 1.34
C SER A 62 7.80 0.70 1.43
N PHE A 63 8.30 -0.51 1.64
CA PHE A 63 9.73 -0.78 1.69
C PHE A 63 10.43 -0.39 0.38
N LEU A 64 9.86 -0.78 -0.77
CA LEU A 64 10.40 -0.41 -2.07
C LEU A 64 10.36 1.10 -2.29
N LEU A 65 9.30 1.79 -1.88
CA LEU A 65 9.22 3.25 -1.98
C LEU A 65 10.29 3.93 -1.12
N GLU A 66 10.54 3.47 0.11
CA GLU A 66 11.62 3.98 0.96
C GLU A 66 12.99 3.80 0.30
N VAL A 67 13.27 2.60 -0.22
CA VAL A 67 14.54 2.29 -0.90
C VAL A 67 14.71 3.15 -2.15
N LEU A 68 13.70 3.20 -3.01
CA LEU A 68 13.75 3.95 -4.27
C LEU A 68 13.82 5.45 -4.01
N PHE A 69 13.14 5.98 -2.99
CA PHE A 69 13.23 7.39 -2.63
C PHE A 69 14.65 7.79 -2.21
N VAL A 70 15.37 6.91 -1.51
CA VAL A 70 16.79 7.13 -1.17
C VAL A 70 17.68 7.05 -2.41
N ARG A 71 17.42 6.08 -3.31
CA ARG A 71 18.27 5.80 -4.48
C ARG A 71 18.05 6.78 -5.64
N LEU A 72 16.81 7.09 -5.97
CA LEU A 72 16.41 7.97 -7.08
C LEU A 72 16.30 9.43 -6.65
N GLY A 73 16.26 9.68 -5.33
CA GLY A 73 16.25 11.01 -4.76
C GLY A 73 14.86 11.66 -4.67
N HIS A 74 14.88 12.95 -4.32
CA HIS A 74 13.71 13.73 -3.90
C HIS A 74 13.27 14.77 -4.94
N SER A 75 13.88 14.74 -6.13
CA SER A 75 13.43 15.50 -7.29
C SER A 75 12.06 14.98 -7.75
N ILE A 76 11.31 15.79 -8.49
CA ILE A 76 10.02 15.37 -9.03
C ILE A 76 10.15 14.11 -9.91
N TYR A 77 11.23 14.01 -10.68
CA TYR A 77 11.52 12.85 -11.53
C TYR A 77 11.84 11.59 -10.70
N GLY A 78 12.65 11.70 -9.65
CA GLY A 78 12.97 10.57 -8.78
C GLY A 78 11.74 10.06 -8.01
N MET A 79 10.87 10.98 -7.59
CA MET A 79 9.59 10.64 -6.95
C MET A 79 8.63 9.96 -7.94
N ALA A 80 8.46 10.54 -9.13
CA ALA A 80 7.61 9.98 -10.18
C ALA A 80 8.07 8.58 -10.61
N ALA A 81 9.39 8.38 -10.77
CA ALA A 81 9.96 7.08 -11.07
C ALA A 81 9.72 6.07 -9.94
N SER A 82 9.88 6.48 -8.67
CA SER A 82 9.59 5.62 -7.51
C SER A 82 8.13 5.16 -7.50
N VAL A 83 7.19 6.08 -7.73
CA VAL A 83 5.76 5.78 -7.83
C VAL A 83 5.49 4.83 -8.98
N ALA A 84 5.95 5.16 -10.19
CA ALA A 84 5.70 4.38 -11.40
C ALA A 84 6.23 2.95 -11.30
N LEU A 85 7.43 2.75 -10.74
CA LEU A 85 8.03 1.42 -10.57
C LEU A 85 7.23 0.56 -9.59
N VAL A 86 6.87 1.11 -8.42
CA VAL A 86 6.16 0.34 -7.39
C VAL A 86 4.70 0.09 -7.78
N SER A 87 4.01 1.12 -8.30
CA SER A 87 2.63 0.94 -8.78
C SER A 87 2.60 0.04 -10.01
N GLY A 88 3.57 0.13 -10.92
CA GLY A 88 3.69 -0.75 -12.08
C GLY A 88 3.89 -2.21 -11.68
N LEU A 89 4.74 -2.50 -10.69
CA LEU A 89 4.89 -3.84 -10.13
C LEU A 89 3.57 -4.36 -9.55
N SER A 90 2.84 -3.51 -8.82
CA SER A 90 1.53 -3.86 -8.26
C SER A 90 0.50 -4.13 -9.37
N LEU A 91 0.46 -3.31 -10.41
CA LEU A 91 -0.43 -3.51 -11.57
C LEU A 91 -0.13 -4.84 -12.28
N SER A 92 1.14 -5.13 -12.54
CA SER A 92 1.57 -6.40 -13.15
C SER A 92 1.17 -7.62 -12.31
N PHE A 93 1.29 -7.51 -10.98
CA PHE A 93 0.84 -8.55 -10.06
C PHE A 93 -0.69 -8.72 -10.12
N MET A 94 -1.46 -7.63 -10.06
CA MET A 94 -2.92 -7.68 -10.14
C MET A 94 -3.41 -8.28 -11.47
N ILE A 95 -2.83 -7.85 -12.60
CA ILE A 95 -3.14 -8.41 -13.92
C ILE A 95 -2.88 -9.91 -13.92
N SER A 96 -1.71 -10.34 -13.46
CA SER A 96 -1.35 -11.77 -13.40
C SER A 96 -2.36 -12.59 -12.60
N VAL A 97 -2.70 -12.14 -11.38
CA VAL A 97 -3.66 -12.84 -10.51
C VAL A 97 -5.05 -12.92 -11.15
N HIS A 98 -5.55 -11.83 -11.72
CA HIS A 98 -6.88 -11.81 -12.32
C HIS A 98 -6.97 -12.60 -13.63
N LEU A 99 -5.88 -12.64 -14.42
CA LEU A 99 -5.78 -13.51 -15.58
C LEU A 99 -5.81 -14.99 -15.17
N MET A 100 -5.05 -15.37 -14.13
CA MET A 100 -5.06 -16.75 -13.59
C MET A 100 -6.43 -17.13 -13.02
N ALA A 101 -7.14 -16.18 -12.42
CA ALA A 101 -8.49 -16.39 -11.89
C ALA A 101 -9.59 -16.38 -12.98
N GLY A 102 -9.26 -16.10 -14.25
CA GLY A 102 -10.24 -16.02 -15.33
C GLY A 102 -11.27 -14.91 -15.12
N THR A 103 -10.86 -13.78 -14.53
CA THR A 103 -11.78 -12.70 -14.13
C THR A 103 -12.41 -12.03 -15.37
N PRO A 104 -13.76 -11.99 -15.49
CA PRO A 104 -14.42 -11.27 -16.57
C PRO A 104 -14.24 -9.76 -16.39
N ASN A 105 -14.18 -9.00 -17.51
CA ASN A 105 -14.03 -7.54 -17.51
C ASN A 105 -12.82 -7.02 -16.71
N LEU A 106 -11.64 -7.60 -16.96
CA LEU A 106 -10.37 -7.33 -16.26
C LEU A 106 -10.11 -5.85 -15.93
N ILE A 107 -10.25 -4.95 -16.90
CA ILE A 107 -9.97 -3.53 -16.72
C ILE A 107 -10.89 -2.92 -15.64
N LEU A 108 -12.19 -3.20 -15.69
CA LEU A 108 -13.17 -2.67 -14.74
C LEU A 108 -12.94 -3.22 -13.33
N THR A 109 -12.40 -4.44 -13.21
CA THR A 109 -12.04 -5.03 -11.91
C THR A 109 -10.79 -4.38 -11.32
N ILE A 110 -9.75 -4.17 -12.13
CA ILE A 110 -8.44 -3.71 -11.66
C ILE A 110 -8.42 -2.20 -11.43
N LEU A 111 -9.05 -1.42 -12.32
CA LEU A 111 -8.88 0.03 -12.36
C LEU A 111 -9.16 0.73 -11.02
N PRO A 112 -10.28 0.46 -10.30
CA PRO A 112 -10.57 1.14 -9.04
C PRO A 112 -9.50 0.87 -7.97
N VAL A 113 -9.07 -0.39 -7.83
CA VAL A 113 -8.06 -0.78 -6.84
C VAL A 113 -6.70 -0.21 -7.22
N PHE A 114 -6.35 -0.23 -8.51
CA PHE A 114 -5.11 0.36 -8.99
C PHE A 114 -5.05 1.89 -8.77
N THR A 115 -6.18 2.59 -8.88
CA THR A 115 -6.26 4.02 -8.50
C THR A 115 -5.90 4.24 -7.03
N VAL A 116 -6.38 3.37 -6.13
CA VAL A 116 -6.00 3.44 -4.70
C VAL A 116 -4.50 3.22 -4.53
N VAL A 117 -3.90 2.27 -5.24
CA VAL A 117 -2.44 2.03 -5.23
C VAL A 117 -1.67 3.27 -5.68
N LEU A 118 -2.07 3.90 -6.79
CA LEU A 118 -1.41 5.11 -7.30
C LEU A 118 -1.47 6.26 -6.29
N LEU A 119 -2.64 6.49 -5.68
CA LEU A 119 -2.83 7.51 -4.65
C LEU A 119 -1.98 7.22 -3.42
N TYR A 120 -1.96 5.96 -2.98
CA TYR A 120 -1.15 5.52 -1.86
C TYR A 120 0.35 5.74 -2.13
N CYS A 121 0.89 5.23 -3.24
CA CYS A 121 2.31 5.38 -3.57
C CYS A 121 2.71 6.86 -3.69
N SER A 122 1.87 7.67 -4.32
CA SER A 122 2.09 9.11 -4.46
C SER A 122 2.14 9.79 -3.09
N SER A 123 1.10 9.61 -2.28
CA SER A 123 0.99 10.21 -0.94
C SER A 123 2.13 9.79 0.00
N TYR A 124 2.58 8.54 -0.09
CA TYR A 124 3.70 8.03 0.69
C TYR A 124 5.00 8.77 0.34
N VAL A 125 5.33 8.88 -0.95
CA VAL A 125 6.57 9.54 -1.41
C VAL A 125 6.53 11.05 -1.12
N PHE A 126 5.38 11.70 -1.26
CA PHE A 126 5.20 13.10 -0.83
C PHE A 126 5.43 13.26 0.69
N SER A 127 4.95 12.31 1.48
CA SER A 127 5.17 12.30 2.94
C SER A 127 6.65 12.14 3.27
N LEU A 128 7.40 11.27 2.56
CA LEU A 128 8.85 11.14 2.74
C LEU A 128 9.59 12.44 2.42
N LYS A 129 9.21 13.13 1.34
CA LYS A 129 9.77 14.45 1.00
C LYS A 129 9.56 15.46 2.13
N LYS A 130 8.33 15.54 2.66
CA LYS A 130 7.99 16.44 3.78
C LYS A 130 8.82 16.14 5.03
N LEU A 131 9.02 14.86 5.36
CA LEU A 131 9.83 14.45 6.52
C LEU A 131 11.32 14.78 6.34
N LYS A 132 11.82 14.78 5.11
CA LYS A 132 13.20 15.18 4.81
C LYS A 132 13.41 16.69 4.92
N THR A 133 12.43 17.50 4.49
CA THR A 133 12.51 18.98 4.52
C THR A 133 12.37 19.59 5.91
N ILE A 134 11.94 18.81 6.92
CA ILE A 134 11.80 19.28 8.32
C ILE A 134 13.08 18.99 9.14
N LYS A 135 14.14 18.46 8.50
CA LYS A 135 15.50 18.43 9.06
C LYS A 135 16.21 19.74 8.76
#